data_AF-A0A2J6SRR9-F1
#
_entry.id   AF-A0A2J6SRR9-F1
#
_cell.length_a   1.000
_cell.length_b   1.000
_cell.length_c   1.000
_cell.angle_alpha   90.00
_cell.angle_beta   90.00
_cell.angle_gamma   90.00
#
_symmetry.space_group_name_H-M   'P 1'
#
loop_
_entity.id
_entity.type
_entity.pdbx_description
1 polymer ?
#
loop_
_entity_poly.entity_id
_entity_poly.type
_entity_poly.pdbx_seq_one_letter_code
_entity_poly.pdbx_strand_id
1 'polypeptide(L)'
;MSAELEAAGKDPISDDKAAALVRRLGEGNFRNELASYPDVVLNKQVYSFVETRKTETVTRQSGHVRRDGAPVMAAGSNSVILGLPSATEEVIHADKDHSNIVKFASRSDSTYEDVKCRIQAEVASLKEQRGQVPIPLR
;
A
#
# COMPACT_ATOMS: atom_id res chain seq x y z
N MET A 1 5.56 38.84 -5.25
CA MET A 1 4.94 37.53 -5.51
C MET A 1 6.02 36.47 -5.40
N SER A 2 5.99 35.79 -4.26
CA SER A 2 6.51 34.48 -3.87
C SER A 2 7.67 33.84 -4.65
N ALA A 3 8.85 33.91 -4.06
CA ALA A 3 10.04 33.12 -4.39
C ALA A 3 10.01 31.71 -3.74
N GLU A 4 8.83 31.13 -3.51
CA GLU A 4 8.62 29.88 -2.75
C GLU A 4 8.10 28.70 -3.58
N LEU A 5 8.13 28.77 -4.91
CA LEU A 5 7.65 27.68 -5.79
C LEU A 5 8.76 26.88 -6.50
N GLU A 6 10.03 27.18 -6.25
CA GLU A 6 11.18 26.62 -7.01
C GLU A 6 12.03 25.61 -6.22
N ALA A 7 11.43 24.84 -5.29
CA ALA A 7 12.17 23.82 -4.52
C ALA A 7 11.48 22.44 -4.45
N ALA A 8 10.45 22.18 -5.25
CA ALA A 8 9.86 20.85 -5.36
C ALA A 8 10.44 20.09 -6.57
N GLY A 9 11.46 19.26 -6.33
CA GLY A 9 11.79 18.13 -7.21
C GLY A 9 12.65 18.43 -8.44
N LYS A 10 13.77 19.14 -8.29
CA LYS A 10 14.66 19.43 -9.43
C LYS A 10 15.79 18.43 -9.70
N ASP A 11 15.93 17.38 -8.89
CA ASP A 11 16.82 16.28 -9.23
C ASP A 11 16.02 14.98 -9.26
N PRO A 12 15.90 14.30 -10.42
CA PRO A 12 15.48 12.90 -10.40
C PRO A 12 16.45 12.17 -9.47
N ILE A 13 15.92 11.50 -8.44
CA ILE A 13 16.70 10.55 -7.66
C ILE A 13 17.33 9.61 -8.70
N SER A 14 18.66 9.63 -8.83
CA SER A 14 19.33 8.81 -9.84
C SER A 14 18.83 7.37 -9.74
N ASP A 15 18.66 6.69 -10.87
CA ASP A 15 18.09 5.33 -10.91
C ASP A 15 18.76 4.40 -9.89
N ASP A 16 20.06 4.61 -9.60
CA ASP A 16 20.83 3.93 -8.57
C ASP A 16 20.35 4.20 -7.13
N LYS A 17 19.89 5.40 -6.78
CA LYS A 17 19.39 5.73 -5.43
C LYS A 17 17.96 5.25 -5.23
N ALA A 18 17.10 5.32 -6.25
CA ALA A 18 15.75 4.78 -6.19
C ALA A 18 15.80 3.24 -6.14
N ALA A 19 16.63 2.61 -6.97
CA ALA A 19 16.91 1.18 -6.90
C ALA A 19 17.59 0.80 -5.58
N ALA A 20 18.54 1.58 -5.06
CA ALA A 20 19.15 1.32 -3.75
C ALA A 20 18.17 1.52 -2.58
N LEU A 21 17.18 2.41 -2.70
CA LEU A 21 16.13 2.60 -1.70
C LEU A 21 15.11 1.45 -1.77
N VAL A 22 14.64 1.07 -2.96
CA VAL A 22 13.79 -0.11 -3.19
C VAL A 22 14.51 -1.39 -2.78
N ARG A 23 15.81 -1.46 -2.97
CA ARG A 23 16.67 -2.55 -2.52
C ARG A 23 16.92 -2.48 -1.01
N ARG A 24 17.09 -1.32 -0.38
CA ARG A 24 17.10 -1.20 1.10
C ARG A 24 15.74 -1.49 1.74
N LEU A 25 14.65 -1.21 1.05
CA LEU A 25 13.28 -1.54 1.48
C LEU A 25 12.98 -3.03 1.19
N GLY A 26 13.49 -3.60 0.10
CA GLY A 26 13.31 -5.00 -0.28
C GLY A 26 14.30 -5.98 0.39
N GLU A 27 15.48 -5.51 0.79
CA GLU A 27 16.52 -6.24 1.56
C GLU A 27 16.48 -5.85 3.05
N GLY A 28 15.71 -4.82 3.40
CA GLY A 28 15.46 -4.42 4.78
C GLY A 28 14.76 -5.56 5.49
N ASN A 29 15.28 -5.97 6.64
CA ASN A 29 14.58 -6.91 7.51
C ASN A 29 13.44 -6.14 8.17
N PHE A 30 12.39 -5.81 7.39
CA PHE A 30 11.21 -5.08 7.83
C PHE A 30 10.58 -5.74 9.05
N ARG A 31 10.67 -7.07 9.16
CA ARG A 31 10.32 -7.82 10.37
C ARG A 31 11.08 -7.31 11.61
N ASN A 32 12.39 -7.10 11.51
CA ASN A 32 13.21 -6.58 12.61
C ASN A 32 12.98 -5.09 12.88
N GLU A 33 12.75 -4.28 11.84
CA GLU A 33 12.44 -2.85 12.01
C GLU A 33 11.04 -2.68 12.64
N LEU A 34 10.03 -3.43 12.18
CA LEU A 34 8.69 -3.47 12.80
C LEU A 34 8.70 -4.10 14.19
N ALA A 35 9.63 -5.02 14.49
CA ALA A 35 9.83 -5.54 15.84
C ALA A 35 10.26 -4.43 16.83
N SER A 36 10.81 -3.33 16.33
CA SER A 36 11.11 -2.12 17.14
C SER A 36 9.87 -1.25 17.37
N TYR A 37 8.76 -1.53 16.69
CA TYR A 37 7.47 -0.83 16.80
C TYR A 37 6.30 -1.81 17.02
N PRO A 38 6.35 -2.65 18.07
CA PRO A 38 5.32 -3.66 18.31
C PRO A 38 3.93 -3.04 18.42
N ASP A 39 3.83 -1.84 18.98
CA ASP A 39 2.58 -1.10 19.17
C ASP A 39 1.87 -0.73 17.85
N VAL A 40 2.62 -0.63 16.74
CA VAL A 40 2.07 -0.24 15.43
C VAL A 40 1.26 -1.38 14.81
N VAL A 41 1.64 -2.63 15.07
CA VAL A 41 1.00 -3.83 14.50
C VAL A 41 0.20 -4.64 15.52
N LEU A 42 0.40 -4.40 16.82
CA LEU A 42 -0.32 -5.10 17.89
C LEU A 42 -1.84 -4.88 17.77
N ASN A 43 -2.59 -5.98 17.75
CA ASN A 43 -4.06 -6.01 17.61
C ASN A 43 -4.59 -5.38 16.32
N LYS A 44 -3.78 -5.32 15.25
CA LYS A 44 -4.23 -4.89 13.93
C LYS A 44 -4.16 -6.05 12.95
N GLN A 45 -5.19 -6.15 12.11
CA GLN A 45 -5.14 -6.99 10.93
C GLN A 45 -4.56 -6.17 9.76
N VAL A 46 -3.59 -6.75 9.05
CA VAL A 46 -2.94 -6.15 7.88
C VAL A 46 -3.33 -6.93 6.63
N TYR A 47 -3.75 -6.21 5.61
CA TYR A 47 -4.08 -6.77 4.30
C TYR A 47 -3.16 -6.14 3.25
N SER A 48 -2.29 -6.95 2.66
CA SER A 48 -1.26 -6.51 1.71
C SER A 48 -1.67 -6.89 0.29
N PHE A 49 -2.00 -5.89 -0.53
CA PHE A 49 -2.42 -6.11 -1.92
C PHE A 49 -1.23 -6.01 -2.88
N VAL A 50 -0.99 -7.06 -3.66
CA VAL A 50 0.13 -7.16 -4.60
C VAL A 50 -0.41 -7.04 -6.02
N GLU A 51 0.13 -6.08 -6.79
CA GLU A 51 -0.15 -5.98 -8.23
C GLU A 51 0.47 -7.13 -9.01
N THR A 52 -0.26 -7.58 -10.03
CA THR A 52 0.20 -8.62 -10.96
C THR A 52 0.27 -8.11 -12.40
N ARG A 53 -0.21 -6.90 -12.68
CA ARG A 53 -0.13 -6.24 -13.98
C ARG A 53 0.73 -4.98 -13.89
N LYS A 54 1.40 -4.66 -15.00
CA LYS A 54 2.22 -3.45 -15.12
C LYS A 54 1.34 -2.21 -15.30
N THR A 55 1.77 -1.08 -14.73
CA THR A 55 1.18 0.25 -14.98
C THR A 55 1.99 0.98 -16.03
N GLU A 56 1.33 1.71 -16.93
CA GLU A 56 2.00 2.60 -17.89
C GLU A 56 2.64 3.80 -17.17
N THR A 57 3.90 4.07 -17.51
CA THR A 57 4.63 5.22 -16.97
C THR A 57 4.11 6.54 -17.56
N VAL A 58 4.37 7.62 -16.83
CA VAL A 58 4.03 8.97 -17.29
C VAL A 58 5.10 9.47 -18.25
N THR A 59 4.69 9.90 -19.44
CA THR A 59 5.54 10.66 -20.36
C THR A 59 5.16 12.13 -20.32
N ARG A 60 6.14 12.99 -20.61
CA ARG A 60 5.93 14.42 -20.81
C ARG A 60 6.39 14.78 -22.22
N GLN A 61 5.45 15.13 -23.08
CA GLN A 61 5.73 15.59 -24.44
C GLN A 61 5.01 16.91 -24.71
N SER A 62 5.75 17.89 -25.23
CA SER A 62 5.20 19.19 -25.66
C SER A 62 4.31 19.90 -24.64
N GLY A 63 4.67 19.81 -23.34
CA GLY A 63 3.90 20.40 -22.25
C GLY A 63 2.70 19.59 -21.75
N HIS A 64 2.36 18.48 -22.41
CA HIS A 64 1.32 17.55 -21.96
C HIS A 64 1.90 16.40 -21.15
N VAL A 65 1.20 16.04 -20.07
CA VAL A 65 1.52 14.89 -19.22
C VAL A 65 0.53 13.78 -19.57
N ARG A 66 1.03 12.64 -20.04
CA ARG A 66 0.22 11.49 -20.46
C ARG A 66 0.74 10.21 -19.81
N ARG A 67 -0.13 9.21 -19.65
CA ARG A 67 0.24 7.85 -19.26
C ARG A 67 0.18 6.99 -20.50
N ASP A 68 1.28 6.96 -21.22
CA ASP A 68 1.50 6.19 -22.46
C ASP A 68 2.98 5.76 -22.59
N GLY A 69 3.72 5.80 -21.48
CA GLY A 69 5.10 5.38 -21.41
C GLY A 69 5.22 3.86 -21.26
N ALA A 70 6.47 3.38 -21.23
CA ALA A 70 6.76 1.96 -21.07
C ALA A 70 6.06 1.39 -19.82
N PRO A 71 5.45 0.20 -19.91
CA PRO A 71 4.79 -0.43 -18.79
C PRO A 71 5.81 -0.97 -17.78
N VAL A 72 5.62 -0.65 -16.50
CA VAL A 72 6.49 -1.08 -15.39
C VAL A 72 5.66 -1.66 -14.25
N MET A 73 6.27 -2.53 -13.44
CA MET A 73 5.73 -2.82 -12.11
C MET A 73 6.08 -1.63 -11.22
N ALA A 74 5.09 -0.96 -10.65
CA ALA A 74 5.33 0.22 -9.84
C ALA A 74 5.88 -0.16 -8.45
N ALA A 75 5.50 -1.33 -7.96
CA ALA A 75 6.03 -1.98 -6.78
C ALA A 75 6.59 -3.37 -7.16
N GLY A 76 7.72 -3.75 -6.56
CA GLY A 76 8.22 -5.12 -6.68
C GLY A 76 7.27 -6.09 -5.99
N SER A 77 7.20 -7.35 -6.44
CA SER A 77 6.27 -8.36 -5.89
C SER A 77 6.42 -8.55 -4.38
N ASN A 78 7.60 -8.29 -3.83
CA ASN A 78 7.90 -8.46 -2.41
C ASN A 78 8.02 -7.12 -1.66
N SER A 79 7.93 -5.97 -2.33
CA SER A 79 8.11 -4.67 -1.66
C SER A 79 6.91 -4.24 -0.81
N VAL A 80 5.77 -4.92 -1.00
CA VAL A 80 4.51 -4.64 -0.30
C VAL A 80 4.26 -5.61 0.87
N ILE A 81 5.07 -6.68 0.97
CA ILE A 81 4.91 -7.72 1.98
C ILE A 81 5.76 -7.34 3.19
N LEU A 82 5.11 -7.11 4.33
CA LEU A 82 5.79 -6.70 5.57
C LEU A 82 6.49 -7.87 6.27
N GLY A 83 6.06 -9.10 5.95
CA GLY A 83 6.56 -10.32 6.57
C GLY A 83 6.00 -10.51 7.97
N LEU A 84 4.82 -10.02 8.29
CA LEU A 84 4.25 -10.31 9.61
C LEU A 84 3.83 -11.79 9.69
N PRO A 85 3.54 -12.33 10.89
CA PRO A 85 2.93 -13.65 11.01
C PRO A 85 1.66 -13.75 10.16
N SER A 86 1.35 -14.92 9.62
CA SER A 86 0.17 -15.13 8.77
C SER A 86 -1.16 -14.88 9.48
N ALA A 87 -1.16 -14.92 10.82
CA ALA A 87 -2.31 -14.53 11.64
C ALA A 87 -2.55 -13.01 11.69
N THR A 88 -1.59 -12.20 11.24
CA THR A 88 -1.60 -10.73 11.31
C THR A 88 -1.57 -10.08 9.94
N GLU A 89 -0.87 -10.68 8.97
CA GLU A 89 -0.83 -10.21 7.58
C GLU A 89 -1.39 -11.26 6.62
N GLU A 90 -2.38 -10.86 5.83
CA GLU A 90 -2.86 -11.61 4.69
C GLU A 90 -2.40 -10.94 3.39
N VAL A 91 -1.75 -11.72 2.53
CA VAL A 91 -1.26 -11.24 1.22
C VAL A 91 -2.27 -11.61 0.15
N ILE A 92 -2.74 -10.61 -0.60
CA ILE A 92 -3.79 -10.72 -1.61
C ILE A 92 -3.21 -10.34 -2.96
N HIS A 93 -3.20 -11.28 -3.90
CA HIS A 93 -2.77 -11.01 -5.27
C HIS A 93 -3.94 -10.44 -6.07
N ALA A 94 -3.84 -9.16 -6.46
CA ALA A 94 -4.84 -8.50 -7.26
C ALA A 94 -4.48 -8.56 -8.75
N ASP A 95 -5.42 -9.04 -9.58
CA ASP A 95 -5.30 -9.05 -11.05
C ASP A 95 -5.50 -7.66 -11.66
N LYS A 96 -4.67 -6.72 -11.21
CA LYS A 96 -4.75 -5.27 -11.45
C LYS A 96 -3.35 -4.67 -11.50
N ASP A 97 -3.27 -3.51 -12.14
CA ASP A 97 -2.10 -2.64 -12.09
C ASP A 97 -2.14 -1.75 -10.84
N HIS A 98 -0.99 -1.18 -10.46
CA HIS A 98 -0.85 -0.29 -9.31
C HIS A 98 -1.92 0.81 -9.24
N SER A 99 -2.23 1.44 -10.37
CA SER A 99 -3.21 2.54 -10.39
C SER A 99 -4.60 2.05 -10.02
N ASN A 100 -4.98 0.87 -10.52
CA ASN A 100 -6.28 0.26 -10.28
C ASN A 100 -6.39 -0.41 -8.91
N ILE A 101 -5.29 -0.80 -8.26
CA ILE A 101 -5.32 -1.21 -6.85
C ILE A 101 -5.60 -0.01 -5.93
N VAL A 102 -4.97 1.13 -6.18
CA VAL A 102 -5.06 2.30 -5.30
C VAL A 102 -6.33 3.10 -5.54
N LYS A 103 -6.68 3.33 -6.81
CA LYS A 103 -7.79 4.21 -7.18
C LYS A 103 -9.09 3.45 -7.39
N PHE A 104 -8.99 2.16 -7.67
CA PHE A 104 -10.06 1.33 -8.21
C PHE A 104 -10.52 1.82 -9.59
N ALA A 105 -10.81 0.89 -10.50
CA ALA A 105 -11.34 1.25 -11.80
C ALA A 105 -12.77 1.82 -11.70
N SER A 106 -13.56 1.31 -10.75
CA SER A 106 -14.92 1.74 -10.44
C SER A 106 -15.39 1.17 -9.09
N ARG A 107 -16.61 1.49 -8.67
CA ARG A 107 -17.23 0.90 -7.47
C ARG A 107 -17.65 -0.57 -7.65
N SER A 108 -17.71 -1.07 -8.88
CA SER A 108 -17.93 -2.49 -9.16
C SER A 108 -16.61 -3.23 -9.41
N ASP A 109 -15.47 -2.60 -9.10
CA ASP A 109 -14.17 -3.26 -9.17
C ASP A 109 -14.09 -4.37 -8.10
N SER A 110 -13.61 -5.55 -8.51
CA SER A 110 -13.50 -6.71 -7.61
C SER A 110 -12.58 -6.45 -6.42
N THR A 111 -11.49 -5.71 -6.60
CA THR A 111 -10.56 -5.36 -5.53
C THR A 111 -11.20 -4.33 -4.59
N TYR A 112 -12.00 -3.40 -5.12
CA TYR A 112 -12.78 -2.48 -4.29
C TYR A 112 -13.78 -3.22 -3.38
N GLU A 113 -14.56 -4.13 -3.95
CA GLU A 113 -15.54 -4.90 -3.17
C GLU A 113 -14.86 -5.82 -2.15
N ASP A 114 -13.71 -6.43 -2.47
CA ASP A 114 -12.93 -7.22 -1.52
C ASP A 114 -12.43 -6.37 -0.33
N VAL A 115 -11.80 -5.22 -0.60
CA VAL A 115 -11.37 -4.26 0.44
C VAL A 115 -12.55 -3.85 1.33
N LYS A 116 -13.70 -3.53 0.71
CA LYS A 116 -14.91 -3.12 1.42
C LYS A 116 -15.45 -4.24 2.30
N CYS A 117 -15.53 -5.47 1.80
CA CYS A 117 -15.96 -6.64 2.57
C CYS A 117 -15.07 -6.87 3.80
N ARG A 118 -13.75 -6.78 3.64
CA ARG A 118 -12.78 -6.94 4.74
C ARG A 118 -12.94 -5.87 5.80
N ILE A 119 -13.00 -4.60 5.41
CA ILE A 119 -13.24 -3.48 6.35
C ILE A 119 -14.56 -3.68 7.11
N GLN A 120 -15.63 -4.10 6.42
CA GLN A 120 -16.91 -4.35 7.06
C GLN A 120 -16.86 -5.51 8.06
N ALA A 121 -16.13 -6.59 7.74
CA ALA A 121 -15.92 -7.71 8.64
C ALA A 121 -15.15 -7.30 9.91
N GLU A 122 -14.06 -6.52 9.76
CA GLU A 122 -13.30 -5.99 10.90
C GLU A 122 -14.16 -5.11 11.80
N VAL A 123 -14.96 -4.21 11.20
CA VAL A 123 -15.86 -3.32 11.96
C VAL A 123 -16.94 -4.13 12.70
N ALA A 124 -17.46 -5.20 12.10
CA ALA A 124 -18.44 -6.07 12.74
C ALA A 124 -17.82 -6.81 13.94
N SER A 125 -16.64 -7.42 13.75
CA SER A 125 -15.88 -8.10 14.80
C SER A 125 -15.58 -7.16 15.99
N LEU A 126 -15.13 -5.94 15.73
CA LEU A 126 -14.88 -4.94 16.76
C LEU A 126 -16.13 -4.53 17.53
N LYS A 127 -17.31 -4.50 16.88
CA LYS A 127 -18.58 -4.19 17.56
C LYS A 127 -19.00 -5.31 18.51
N GLU A 128 -18.84 -6.57 18.09
CA GLU A 128 -19.15 -7.74 18.91
C GLU A 128 -18.27 -7.77 20.17
N GLN A 129 -16.96 -7.58 20.00
CA GLN A 129 -16.01 -7.53 21.12
C GLN A 129 -16.34 -6.41 22.13
N ARG A 130 -16.83 -5.25 21.66
CA ARG A 130 -17.25 -4.14 22.55
C ARG A 130 -18.60 -4.38 23.22
N GLY A 131 -19.49 -5.16 22.60
CA GLY A 131 -20.79 -5.53 23.16
C GLY A 131 -20.72 -6.61 24.24
N GLN A 132 -19.58 -7.30 24.37
CA GLN A 132 -19.35 -8.37 25.36
C GLN A 132 -18.69 -7.92 26.67
N VAL A 133 -18.41 -6.62 26.86
CA VAL A 133 -17.90 -6.12 28.14
C VAL A 133 -19.05 -6.15 29.17
N PRO A 134 -18.99 -6.99 30.23
CA PRO A 134 -20.03 -7.01 31.25
C PRO A 134 -20.02 -5.69 32.00
N ILE A 135 -21.18 -5.03 32.11
CA ILE A 135 -21.36 -3.91 33.03
C ILE A 135 -21.31 -4.50 34.45
N PRO A 136 -20.34 -4.13 35.31
CA PRO A 136 -20.37 -4.56 36.69
C PRO A 136 -21.57 -3.90 37.36
N LEU A 137 -22.56 -4.73 37.75
CA LEU A 137 -23.63 -4.30 38.64
C LEU A 137 -22.98 -3.92 39.97
N ARG A 138 -23.04 -2.63 40.32
CA ARG A 138 -22.77 -2.13 41.67
C ARG A 138 -24.06 -2.12 42.47
#